data_AF-A0AAE1R996-F1
#
_entry.id   AF-A0AAE1R996-F1
#
_cell.length_a   1.000
_cell.length_b   1.000
_cell.length_c   1.000
_cell.angle_alpha   90.00
_cell.angle_beta   90.00
_cell.angle_gamma   90.00
#
_symmetry.space_group_name_H-M   'P 1'
#
loop_
_entity.id
_entity.type
_entity.pdbx_description
1 polymer ?
#
loop_
_entity_poly.entity_id
_entity_poly.type
_entity_poly.pdbx_seq_one_letter_code
_entity_poly.pdbx_strand_id
1 'polypeptide(L)'
;METHIQKFLNKLSFTSITIATLTLLLLVYLKTPLTCINPNPKPHHKFPKSTCNITHRTHTTINKHNRRIWSTKAWTRTVHSFTLQFQSLQAQNLFSNNSRILIVSAGAGHSVMALNNMGVKYVSGVEVVESPPLVSRADPHNLPFFNKVFDFGLSPYLERALFPARYVGEMERTVRDGGACVVAVEACGGEDVEEVVKLFKKSKLLEVKNVTLGGERRTNIVMQVVKSKIKIVHGIINGVSWGMMMPLGVVFARLRYLPLPEYPALWFNLHIYCQTIAFFLGIAGGGLKIFLGRQSSGGGVKHTSHRFIGGALLGLVNYKS
;
A
#
# COMPACT_ATOMS: atom_id res chain seq x y z
N MET A 1 34.44 -65.38 -11.59
CA MET A 1 35.02 -64.62 -10.46
C MET A 1 35.97 -65.56 -9.74
N GLU A 2 37.27 -65.30 -9.83
CA GLU A 2 38.33 -66.19 -9.36
C GLU A 2 38.15 -66.51 -7.88
N THR A 3 38.27 -67.77 -7.50
CA THR A 3 38.12 -68.27 -6.11
C THR A 3 39.05 -67.53 -5.13
N HIS A 4 40.16 -66.98 -5.62
CA HIS A 4 41.06 -66.10 -4.89
C HIS A 4 40.42 -64.76 -4.49
N ILE A 5 39.66 -64.14 -5.39
CA ILE A 5 38.96 -62.88 -5.12
C ILE A 5 37.89 -63.09 -4.05
N GLN A 6 37.15 -64.19 -4.10
CA GLN A 6 36.11 -64.46 -3.10
C GLN A 6 36.69 -64.77 -1.71
N LYS A 7 37.82 -65.47 -1.61
CA LYS A 7 38.53 -65.65 -0.34
C LYS A 7 39.08 -64.33 0.22
N PHE A 8 39.57 -63.45 -0.65
CA PHE A 8 40.05 -62.13 -0.25
C PHE A 8 38.91 -61.25 0.27
N LEU A 9 37.79 -61.18 -0.45
CA LEU A 9 36.60 -60.42 -0.05
C LEU A 9 36.00 -60.94 1.26
N ASN A 10 35.96 -62.27 1.46
CA ASN A 10 35.49 -62.85 2.72
C ASN A 10 36.41 -62.48 3.90
N LYS A 11 37.74 -62.47 3.71
CA LYS A 11 38.67 -61.98 4.74
C LYS A 11 38.47 -60.50 5.03
N LEU A 12 38.33 -59.67 4.00
CA LEU A 12 38.12 -58.23 4.13
C LEU A 12 36.80 -57.92 4.87
N SER A 13 35.75 -58.67 4.53
CA SER A 13 34.44 -58.59 5.19
C SER A 13 34.55 -58.96 6.68
N PHE A 14 35.23 -60.06 7.00
CA PHE A 14 35.42 -60.47 8.39
C PHE A 14 36.22 -59.44 9.19
N THR A 15 37.30 -58.90 8.62
CA THR A 15 38.08 -57.86 9.29
C THR A 15 37.28 -56.57 9.51
N SER A 16 36.45 -56.19 8.53
CA SER A 16 35.58 -55.01 8.65
C SER A 16 34.53 -55.21 9.76
N ILE A 17 33.91 -56.38 9.83
CA ILE A 17 32.94 -56.72 10.88
C ILE A 17 33.62 -56.69 12.25
N THR A 18 34.81 -57.27 12.40
CA THR A 18 35.53 -57.26 13.67
C THR A 18 35.87 -55.84 14.13
N ILE A 19 36.34 -54.98 13.22
CA ILE A 19 36.67 -53.59 13.55
C ILE A 19 35.40 -52.83 13.96
N ALA A 20 34.29 -53.01 13.23
CA ALA A 20 33.01 -52.37 13.54
C ALA A 20 32.44 -52.82 14.89
N THR A 21 32.56 -54.11 15.23
CA THR A 21 32.11 -54.61 16.54
C THR A 21 32.99 -54.09 17.68
N LEU A 22 34.30 -53.98 17.47
CA LEU A 22 35.23 -53.48 18.48
C LEU A 22 35.03 -51.97 18.73
N THR A 23 34.80 -51.18 17.68
CA THR A 23 34.48 -49.76 17.82
C THR A 23 33.14 -49.53 18.49
N LEU A 24 32.12 -50.36 18.20
CA LEU A 24 30.83 -50.29 18.89
C LEU A 24 30.96 -50.62 20.39
N LEU A 25 31.72 -51.67 20.73
CA LEU A 25 32.02 -52.03 22.11
C LEU A 25 32.79 -50.93 22.83
N LEU A 26 33.80 -50.33 22.20
CA LEU A 26 34.55 -49.20 22.73
C LEU A 26 33.66 -47.97 22.96
N LEU A 27 32.75 -47.65 22.03
CA LEU A 27 31.79 -46.54 22.19
C LEU A 27 30.77 -46.80 23.30
N VAL A 28 30.36 -48.05 23.53
CA VAL A 28 29.44 -48.42 24.61
C VAL A 28 30.14 -48.44 25.97
N TYR A 29 31.42 -48.84 26.03
CA TYR A 29 32.21 -48.87 27.27
C TYR A 29 32.84 -47.53 27.66
N LEU A 30 33.07 -46.64 26.69
CA LEU A 30 33.38 -45.24 26.97
C LEU A 30 32.14 -44.60 27.56
N LYS A 31 32.08 -44.54 28.90
CA LYS A 31 31.06 -43.82 29.67
C LYS A 31 30.70 -42.54 28.94
N THR A 32 29.45 -42.44 28.48
CA THR A 32 28.88 -41.16 28.03
C THR A 32 29.23 -40.13 29.09
N PRO A 33 29.85 -38.99 28.75
CA PRO A 33 30.15 -37.97 29.74
C PRO A 33 28.87 -37.68 30.50
N LEU A 34 28.97 -37.56 31.83
CA LEU A 34 27.87 -37.13 32.69
C LEU A 34 27.35 -35.81 32.12
N THR A 35 26.34 -35.87 31.27
CA THR A 35 25.62 -34.67 30.85
C THR A 35 25.04 -34.11 32.13
N CYS A 36 25.34 -32.84 32.39
CA CYS A 36 24.92 -32.11 33.59
C CYS A 36 23.40 -31.90 33.56
N ILE A 37 22.63 -32.97 33.62
CA ILE A 37 21.17 -32.95 33.69
C ILE A 37 20.84 -33.17 35.15
N ASN A 38 20.42 -32.07 35.79
CA ASN A 38 19.89 -32.10 37.14
C ASN A 38 18.79 -33.19 37.23
N PRO A 39 18.87 -34.15 38.16
CA PRO A 39 17.90 -35.24 38.29
C PRO A 39 16.49 -34.74 38.65
N ASN A 40 16.37 -33.49 39.11
CA ASN A 40 15.10 -32.81 39.35
C ASN A 40 15.03 -31.50 38.52
N PRO A 41 14.87 -31.58 37.20
CA PRO A 41 14.80 -30.40 36.36
C PRO A 41 13.49 -29.67 36.66
N LYS A 42 13.56 -28.33 36.78
CA LYS A 42 12.35 -27.49 36.81
C LYS A 42 11.47 -27.87 35.61
N PRO A 43 10.13 -27.79 35.70
CA PRO A 43 9.21 -28.30 34.68
C PRO A 43 9.54 -27.86 33.24
N HIS A 44 10.10 -26.67 33.05
CA HIS A 44 10.48 -26.06 31.79
C HIS A 44 11.85 -26.51 31.22
N HIS A 45 12.63 -27.31 31.96
CA HIS A 45 13.93 -27.85 31.54
C HIS A 45 13.87 -29.36 31.21
N LYS A 46 12.68 -29.98 31.24
CA LYS A 46 12.53 -31.38 30.80
C LYS A 46 12.67 -31.44 29.28
N PHE A 47 13.75 -32.08 28.81
CA PHE A 47 13.87 -32.41 27.39
C PHE A 47 12.79 -33.43 26.99
N PRO A 48 12.08 -33.20 25.88
CA PRO A 48 11.03 -34.11 25.43
C PRO A 48 11.64 -35.46 25.03
N LYS A 49 11.11 -36.55 25.58
CA LYS A 49 11.62 -37.92 25.37
C LYS A 49 11.14 -38.57 24.06
N SER A 50 10.20 -37.95 23.35
CA SER A 50 9.68 -38.42 22.07
C SER A 50 9.03 -37.27 21.29
N THR A 51 8.86 -37.43 19.98
CA THR A 51 8.19 -36.45 19.09
C THR A 51 6.73 -36.17 19.52
N CYS A 52 6.09 -37.14 20.17
CA CYS A 52 4.73 -37.02 20.73
C CYS A 52 4.69 -36.30 22.08
N ASN A 53 5.85 -36.05 22.71
CA ASN A 53 5.99 -35.34 23.98
C ASN A 53 6.13 -33.82 23.79
N ILE A 54 5.92 -33.31 22.57
CA ILE A 54 5.62 -31.91 22.32
C ILE A 54 4.23 -31.68 22.92
N THR A 55 4.18 -31.43 24.22
CA THR A 55 3.09 -30.64 24.78
C THR A 55 2.96 -29.42 23.88
N HIS A 56 1.77 -29.22 23.30
CA HIS A 56 1.45 -28.02 22.54
C HIS A 56 2.01 -26.83 23.32
N ARG A 57 3.07 -26.19 22.81
CA ARG A 57 3.64 -25.01 23.45
C ARG A 57 2.47 -24.10 23.72
N THR A 58 2.21 -23.79 24.99
CA THR A 58 1.09 -22.94 25.40
C THR A 58 1.07 -21.73 24.49
N HIS A 59 -0.01 -21.58 23.70
CA HIS A 59 -0.12 -20.53 22.70
C HIS A 59 0.07 -19.20 23.41
N THR A 60 1.19 -18.52 23.17
CA THR A 60 1.40 -17.21 23.78
C THR A 60 0.39 -16.25 23.18
N THR A 61 -0.32 -15.50 24.03
CA THR A 61 -1.22 -14.46 23.54
C THR A 61 -0.43 -13.46 22.69
N ILE A 62 -1.08 -12.90 21.66
CA ILE A 62 -0.43 -11.96 20.74
C ILE A 62 0.17 -10.76 21.48
N ASN A 63 -0.49 -10.29 22.54
CA ASN A 63 0.00 -9.23 23.41
C ASN A 63 1.32 -9.59 24.11
N LYS A 64 1.44 -10.82 24.64
CA LYS A 64 2.66 -11.28 25.31
C LYS A 64 3.79 -11.46 24.30
N HIS A 65 3.48 -11.99 23.11
CA HIS A 65 4.42 -12.14 22.02
C HIS A 65 4.95 -10.78 21.53
N ASN A 66 4.06 -9.85 21.22
CA ASN A 66 4.37 -8.50 20.78
C ASN A 66 5.19 -7.74 21.82
N ARG A 67 4.81 -7.80 23.11
CA ARG A 67 5.58 -7.15 24.18
C ARG A 67 7.03 -7.64 24.21
N ARG A 68 7.25 -8.95 24.01
CA ARG A 68 8.61 -9.52 23.94
C ARG A 68 9.37 -8.97 22.73
N ILE A 69 8.78 -9.00 21.53
CA ILE A 69 9.42 -8.49 20.31
C ILE A 69 9.73 -7.00 20.44
N TRP A 70 8.76 -6.20 20.89
CA TRP A 70 8.87 -4.76 21.01
C TRP A 70 9.88 -4.32 22.07
N SER A 71 10.18 -5.17 23.04
CA SER A 71 11.23 -4.93 24.05
C SER A 71 12.66 -5.19 23.55
N THR A 72 12.83 -5.78 22.37
CA THR A 72 14.16 -6.08 21.83
C THR A 72 14.89 -4.82 21.38
N LYS A 73 16.22 -4.79 21.55
CA LYS A 73 17.07 -3.68 21.08
C LYS A 73 16.97 -3.46 19.57
N ALA A 74 16.79 -4.54 18.80
CA ALA A 74 16.62 -4.46 17.34
C ALA A 74 15.34 -3.70 16.98
N TRP A 75 14.22 -4.03 17.63
CA TRP A 75 12.96 -3.33 17.42
C TRP A 75 13.06 -1.84 17.78
N THR A 76 13.55 -1.53 18.98
CA THR A 76 13.63 -0.13 19.46
C THR A 76 14.57 0.71 18.60
N ARG A 77 15.69 0.16 18.13
CA ARG A 77 16.62 0.84 17.20
C ARG A 77 15.95 1.15 15.87
N THR A 78 15.20 0.19 15.30
CA THR A 78 14.49 0.39 14.03
C THR A 78 13.38 1.42 14.16
N VAL A 79 12.57 1.35 15.23
CA VAL A 79 11.53 2.36 15.51
C VAL A 79 12.15 3.74 15.65
N HIS A 80 13.24 3.89 16.40
CA HIS A 80 13.93 5.18 16.56
C HIS A 80 14.44 5.74 15.23
N SER A 81 15.01 4.89 14.37
CA SER A 81 15.45 5.26 13.03
C SER A 81 14.29 5.80 12.16
N PHE A 82 13.11 5.18 12.21
CA PHE A 82 11.91 5.73 11.57
C PHE A 82 11.45 7.04 12.21
N THR A 83 11.48 7.18 13.53
CA THR A 83 11.12 8.42 14.23
C THR A 83 11.97 9.60 13.76
N LEU A 84 13.29 9.44 13.61
CA LEU A 84 14.18 10.49 13.12
C LEU A 84 13.82 10.93 11.68
N GLN A 85 13.49 9.97 10.81
CA GLN A 85 13.02 10.27 9.47
C GLN A 85 11.71 11.06 9.50
N PHE A 86 10.73 10.60 10.27
CA PHE A 86 9.43 11.24 10.38
C PHE A 86 9.51 12.65 10.98
N GLN A 87 10.41 12.89 11.94
CA GLN A 87 10.68 14.24 12.45
C GLN A 87 11.19 15.18 11.35
N SER A 88 12.12 14.70 10.51
CA SER A 88 12.60 15.48 9.35
C SER A 88 11.47 15.81 8.38
N LEU A 89 10.58 14.85 8.11
CA LEU A 89 9.46 15.03 7.18
C LEU A 89 8.36 15.93 7.77
N GLN A 90 8.10 15.83 9.07
CA GLN A 90 7.17 16.69 9.79
C GLN A 90 7.66 18.14 9.83
N ALA A 91 8.98 18.36 10.04
CA ALA A 91 9.59 19.68 10.03
C ALA A 91 9.47 20.40 8.66
N GLN A 92 9.34 19.64 7.57
CA GLN A 92 9.07 20.16 6.22
C GLN A 92 7.58 20.46 5.97
N ASN A 93 6.72 20.36 7.00
CA ASN A 93 5.27 20.54 6.90
C ASN A 93 4.58 19.54 5.94
N LEU A 94 5.15 18.35 5.73
CA LEU A 94 4.54 17.32 4.88
C LEU A 94 3.31 16.67 5.55
N PHE A 95 3.28 16.63 6.89
CA PHE A 95 2.13 16.15 7.67
C PHE A 95 2.12 16.78 9.07
N SER A 96 0.99 16.64 9.76
CA SER A 96 0.76 17.10 11.14
C SER A 96 0.25 15.96 12.02
N ASN A 97 0.15 16.17 13.34
CA ASN A 97 -0.34 15.13 14.28
C ASN A 97 -1.79 14.70 13.99
N ASN A 98 -2.58 15.57 13.36
CA ASN A 98 -3.97 15.31 12.98
C ASN A 98 -4.11 14.78 11.54
N SER A 99 -3.01 14.68 10.80
CA SER A 99 -3.01 14.18 9.43
C SER A 99 -3.31 12.69 9.39
N ARG A 100 -4.02 12.27 8.34
CA ARG A 100 -4.26 10.85 8.05
C ARG A 100 -3.08 10.30 7.27
N ILE A 101 -2.39 9.32 7.86
CA ILE A 101 -1.18 8.72 7.31
C ILE A 101 -1.44 7.28 6.88
N LEU A 102 -1.02 6.94 5.66
CA LEU A 102 -0.99 5.57 5.16
C LEU A 102 0.45 5.07 5.06
N ILE A 103 0.75 3.94 5.67
CA ILE A 103 2.00 3.20 5.49
C ILE A 103 1.72 1.95 4.67
N VAL A 104 2.24 1.90 3.45
CA VAL A 104 2.12 0.74 2.55
C VAL A 104 3.34 -0.14 2.71
N SER A 105 3.14 -1.46 2.78
CA SER A 105 4.20 -2.44 3.07
C SER A 105 4.90 -2.14 4.40
N ALA A 106 4.10 -1.99 5.45
CA ALA A 106 4.57 -1.61 6.79
C ALA A 106 5.38 -2.73 7.50
N GLY A 107 5.45 -3.93 6.92
CA GLY A 107 6.06 -5.10 7.54
C GLY A 107 5.44 -5.39 8.90
N ALA A 108 6.29 -5.57 9.92
CA ALA A 108 5.83 -5.83 11.29
C ALA A 108 5.22 -4.61 12.01
N GLY A 109 5.30 -3.40 11.43
CA GLY A 109 4.72 -2.17 11.98
C GLY A 109 5.69 -1.23 12.68
N HIS A 110 7.00 -1.31 12.42
CA HIS A 110 7.98 -0.40 13.03
C HIS A 110 7.69 1.08 12.75
N SER A 111 7.37 1.40 11.49
CA SER A 111 7.02 2.75 11.04
C SER A 111 5.70 3.25 11.64
N VAL A 112 4.71 2.36 11.76
CA VAL A 112 3.43 2.66 12.43
C VAL A 112 3.65 2.97 13.91
N MET A 113 4.44 2.14 14.61
CA MET A 113 4.77 2.38 16.00
C MET A 113 5.54 3.70 16.18
N ALA A 114 6.46 4.03 15.27
CA ALA A 114 7.19 5.30 15.33
C ALA A 114 6.26 6.51 15.24
N LEU A 115 5.28 6.51 14.31
CA LEU A 115 4.29 7.58 14.18
C LEU A 115 3.35 7.67 15.39
N ASN A 116 2.92 6.52 15.93
CA ASN A 116 2.12 6.48 17.15
C ASN A 116 2.89 7.08 18.34
N ASN A 117 4.18 6.76 18.49
CA ASN A 117 5.04 7.32 19.53
C ASN A 117 5.26 8.84 19.36
N MET A 118 5.19 9.35 18.12
CA MET A 118 5.21 10.79 17.83
C MET A 118 3.86 11.49 18.10
N GLY A 119 2.81 10.74 18.44
CA GLY A 119 1.49 11.30 18.75
C GLY A 119 0.61 11.54 17.52
N VAL A 120 0.92 10.94 16.36
CA VAL A 120 0.02 11.00 15.20
C VAL A 120 -1.23 10.16 15.47
N LYS A 121 -2.41 10.75 15.33
CA LYS A 121 -3.67 10.12 15.74
C LYS A 121 -4.20 9.07 14.75
N TYR A 122 -4.00 9.31 13.45
CA TYR A 122 -4.65 8.53 12.38
C TYR A 122 -3.62 7.87 11.47
N VAL A 123 -3.02 6.77 11.94
CA VAL A 123 -2.04 5.98 11.18
C VAL A 123 -2.67 4.66 10.75
N SER A 124 -2.61 4.38 9.46
CA SER A 124 -3.05 3.10 8.89
C SER A 124 -1.85 2.37 8.29
N GLY A 125 -1.45 1.26 8.89
CA GLY A 125 -0.43 0.37 8.34
C GLY A 125 -1.06 -0.79 7.58
N VAL A 126 -0.58 -1.04 6.37
CA VAL A 126 -0.99 -2.20 5.56
C VAL A 126 0.18 -3.04 5.09
N GLU A 127 -0.03 -4.36 5.07
CA GLU A 127 0.94 -5.34 4.58
C GLU A 127 0.20 -6.59 4.07
N VAL A 128 0.84 -7.39 3.22
CA VAL A 128 0.27 -8.68 2.75
C VAL A 128 0.07 -9.66 3.91
N VAL A 129 0.92 -9.57 4.94
CA VAL A 129 0.85 -10.34 6.18
C VAL A 129 0.52 -9.39 7.33
N GLU A 130 -0.55 -9.68 8.06
CA GLU A 130 -0.97 -8.85 9.19
C GLU A 130 -0.02 -8.94 10.39
N SER A 131 0.09 -7.84 11.14
CA SER A 131 0.83 -7.76 12.41
C SER A 131 0.00 -6.94 13.40
N PRO A 132 -1.06 -7.52 13.99
CA PRO A 132 -1.94 -6.80 14.91
C PRO A 132 -1.19 -6.33 16.17
N PRO A 133 -1.55 -5.17 16.75
CA PRO A 133 -2.61 -4.26 16.32
C PRO A 133 -2.14 -3.19 15.30
N LEU A 134 -0.87 -3.18 14.91
CA LEU A 134 -0.27 -2.08 14.16
C LEU A 134 -0.52 -2.15 12.66
N VAL A 135 -0.60 -3.35 12.10
CA VAL A 135 -0.65 -3.56 10.66
C VAL A 135 -1.80 -4.48 10.30
N SER A 136 -2.64 -4.00 9.38
CA SER A 136 -3.77 -4.73 8.82
C SER A 136 -3.38 -5.38 7.49
N ARG A 137 -4.04 -6.48 7.14
CA ARG A 137 -3.81 -7.17 5.87
C ARG A 137 -4.40 -6.38 4.69
N ALA A 138 -3.59 -6.08 3.67
CA ALA A 138 -4.07 -5.60 2.37
C ALA A 138 -3.10 -5.89 1.23
N ASP A 139 -3.62 -5.96 -0.01
CA ASP A 139 -2.79 -5.97 -1.22
C ASP A 139 -2.34 -4.55 -1.56
N PRO A 140 -1.03 -4.26 -1.62
CA PRO A 140 -0.55 -2.93 -1.97
C PRO A 140 -0.86 -2.50 -3.41
N HIS A 141 -1.21 -3.44 -4.31
CA HIS A 141 -1.59 -3.14 -5.70
C HIS A 141 -3.10 -2.93 -5.88
N ASN A 142 -3.88 -3.06 -4.80
CA ASN A 142 -5.32 -2.79 -4.76
C ASN A 142 -5.75 -2.40 -3.34
N LEU A 143 -5.41 -1.16 -2.96
CA LEU A 143 -5.58 -0.70 -1.59
C LEU A 143 -7.08 -0.55 -1.24
N PRO A 144 -7.55 -1.06 -0.08
CA PRO A 144 -8.97 -1.06 0.31
C PRO A 144 -9.45 0.30 0.83
N PHE A 145 -8.93 1.40 0.29
CA PHE A 145 -9.25 2.76 0.68
C PHE A 145 -9.89 3.53 -0.46
N PHE A 146 -10.73 4.49 -0.13
CA PHE A 146 -11.27 5.44 -1.10
C PHE A 146 -10.18 6.36 -1.64
N ASN A 147 -10.47 7.03 -2.75
CA ASN A 147 -9.55 7.99 -3.34
C ASN A 147 -9.41 9.21 -2.43
N LYS A 148 -8.20 9.78 -2.33
CA LYS A 148 -7.91 11.05 -1.63
C LYS A 148 -8.30 11.08 -0.14
N VAL A 149 -8.12 9.96 0.56
CA VAL A 149 -8.43 9.83 1.99
C VAL A 149 -7.27 10.28 2.88
N PHE A 150 -6.03 10.05 2.43
CA PHE A 150 -4.84 10.30 3.24
C PHE A 150 -4.18 11.62 2.85
N ASP A 151 -3.55 12.27 3.83
CA ASP A 151 -2.78 13.49 3.60
C ASP A 151 -1.32 13.16 3.25
N PHE A 152 -0.83 12.03 3.77
CA PHE A 152 0.55 11.58 3.62
C PHE A 152 0.58 10.06 3.46
N GLY A 153 1.32 9.57 2.46
CA GLY A 153 1.54 8.15 2.20
C GLY A 153 3.03 7.83 2.23
N LEU A 154 3.45 6.73 2.87
CA LEU A 154 4.83 6.27 2.87
C LEU A 154 4.96 4.78 2.59
N SER A 155 5.94 4.40 1.77
CA SER A 155 6.36 3.02 1.58
C SER A 155 7.86 2.89 1.87
N PRO A 156 8.28 2.07 2.86
CA PRO A 156 9.69 1.93 3.19
C PRO A 156 10.51 1.04 2.23
N TYR A 157 9.84 0.27 1.35
CA TYR A 157 10.46 -0.81 0.56
C TYR A 157 9.85 -0.93 -0.84
N LEU A 158 9.87 0.15 -1.64
CA LEU A 158 9.24 0.14 -2.97
C LEU A 158 9.89 -0.89 -3.92
N GLU A 159 11.19 -1.13 -3.80
CA GLU A 159 11.95 -2.08 -4.62
C GLU A 159 11.45 -3.53 -4.50
N ARG A 160 10.72 -3.85 -3.42
CA ARG A 160 10.12 -5.18 -3.22
C ARG A 160 8.76 -5.35 -3.90
N ALA A 161 8.23 -4.30 -4.53
CA ALA A 161 6.95 -4.35 -5.21
C ALA A 161 7.05 -5.14 -6.52
N LEU A 162 6.19 -6.15 -6.69
CA LEU A 162 6.12 -6.93 -7.92
C LEU A 162 5.69 -6.08 -9.13
N PHE A 163 4.81 -5.10 -8.92
CA PHE A 163 4.36 -4.17 -9.94
C PHE A 163 4.47 -2.71 -9.47
N PRO A 164 5.68 -2.11 -9.51
CA PRO A 164 5.94 -0.78 -8.94
C PRO A 164 5.02 0.33 -9.47
N ALA A 165 4.72 0.34 -10.77
CA ALA A 165 3.82 1.34 -11.36
C ALA A 165 2.38 1.26 -10.81
N ARG A 166 1.88 0.05 -10.55
CA ARG A 166 0.54 -0.16 -9.98
C ARG A 166 0.53 0.14 -8.49
N TYR A 167 1.58 -0.26 -7.78
CA TYR A 167 1.82 0.05 -6.37
C TYR A 167 1.79 1.56 -6.12
N VAL A 168 2.62 2.31 -6.85
CA VAL A 168 2.69 3.77 -6.79
C VAL A 168 1.36 4.38 -7.22
N GLY A 169 0.73 3.85 -8.27
CA GLY A 169 -0.59 4.31 -8.73
C GLY A 169 -1.67 4.24 -7.65
N GLU A 170 -1.65 3.21 -6.80
CA GLU A 170 -2.57 3.05 -5.67
C GLU A 170 -2.23 3.99 -4.51
N MET A 171 -0.95 4.24 -4.24
CA MET A 171 -0.53 5.29 -3.30
C MET A 171 -1.03 6.67 -3.76
N GLU A 172 -0.75 7.05 -5.01
CA GLU A 172 -1.21 8.33 -5.59
C GLU A 172 -2.74 8.43 -5.63
N ARG A 173 -3.45 7.31 -5.75
CA ARG A 173 -4.92 7.28 -5.76
C ARG A 173 -5.49 7.62 -4.38
N THR A 174 -4.88 7.09 -3.32
CA THR A 174 -5.38 7.16 -1.95
C THR A 174 -4.96 8.44 -1.23
N VAL A 175 -3.84 9.06 -1.62
CA VAL A 175 -3.40 10.36 -1.11
C VAL A 175 -4.16 11.51 -1.80
N ARG A 176 -4.51 12.56 -1.03
CA ARG A 176 -5.24 13.74 -1.53
C ARG A 176 -4.37 14.61 -2.42
N ASP A 177 -5.00 15.43 -3.26
CA ASP A 177 -4.26 16.40 -4.05
C ASP A 177 -3.56 17.41 -3.13
N GLY A 178 -2.29 17.71 -3.39
CA GLY A 178 -1.41 18.51 -2.54
C GLY A 178 -0.79 17.75 -1.37
N GLY A 179 -1.23 16.51 -1.11
CA GLY A 179 -0.57 15.60 -0.16
C GLY A 179 0.75 15.06 -0.70
N ALA A 180 1.51 14.38 0.16
CA ALA A 180 2.81 13.83 -0.18
C ALA A 180 2.84 12.30 -0.14
N CYS A 181 3.49 11.71 -1.14
CA CYS A 181 3.86 10.29 -1.18
C CYS A 181 5.37 10.20 -1.04
N VAL A 182 5.86 9.45 -0.05
CA VAL A 182 7.28 9.21 0.17
C VAL A 182 7.57 7.74 -0.07
N VAL A 183 8.54 7.45 -0.92
CA VAL A 183 9.02 6.08 -1.13
C VAL A 183 10.48 6.02 -0.74
N ALA A 184 10.84 5.00 0.03
CA ALA A 184 12.22 4.66 0.28
C ALA A 184 12.58 3.45 -0.59
N VAL A 185 13.71 3.60 -1.29
CA VAL A 185 14.33 2.54 -2.10
C VAL A 185 15.71 2.22 -1.56
N GLU A 186 16.29 1.10 -2.00
CA GLU A 186 17.72 0.85 -1.80
C GLU A 186 18.55 2.07 -2.23
N ALA A 187 19.68 2.31 -1.56
CA ALA A 187 20.51 3.48 -1.83
C ALA A 187 20.89 3.51 -3.33
N CYS A 188 20.40 4.53 -4.03
CA CYS A 188 20.47 4.61 -5.48
C CYS A 188 20.98 5.96 -5.98
N GLY A 189 21.45 5.99 -7.24
CA GLY A 189 22.03 7.17 -7.90
C GLY A 189 21.02 7.96 -8.73
N GLY A 190 21.53 8.95 -9.48
CA GLY A 190 20.67 9.86 -10.26
C GLY A 190 19.80 9.18 -11.31
N GLU A 191 20.35 8.23 -12.07
CA GLU A 191 19.61 7.49 -13.11
C GLU A 191 18.50 6.63 -12.51
N ASP A 192 18.80 5.88 -11.44
CA ASP A 192 17.84 5.03 -10.73
C ASP A 192 16.68 5.86 -10.13
N VAL A 193 16.98 7.05 -9.60
CA VAL A 193 15.97 7.97 -9.08
C VAL A 193 15.03 8.41 -10.19
N GLU A 194 15.54 8.68 -11.40
CA GLU A 194 14.70 9.08 -12.53
C GLU A 194 13.73 7.96 -12.94
N GLU A 195 14.17 6.70 -12.90
CA GLU A 195 13.30 5.54 -13.15
C GLU A 195 12.17 5.43 -12.13
N VAL A 196 12.47 5.62 -10.84
CA VAL A 196 11.46 5.60 -9.79
C VAL A 196 10.49 6.77 -9.96
N VAL A 197 10.99 7.96 -10.28
CA VAL A 197 10.17 9.16 -10.50
C VAL A 197 9.22 8.96 -11.69
N LYS A 198 9.64 8.28 -12.77
CA LYS A 198 8.78 7.95 -13.93
C LYS A 198 7.58 7.07 -13.59
N LEU A 199 7.60 6.34 -12.47
CA LEU A 199 6.45 5.56 -11.99
C LEU A 199 5.29 6.44 -11.52
N PHE A 200 5.58 7.64 -11.03
CA PHE A 200 4.59 8.58 -10.51
C PHE A 200 3.99 9.41 -11.64
N LYS A 201 2.75 9.11 -12.03
CA LYS A 201 2.08 9.77 -13.15
C LYS A 201 1.27 11.01 -12.74
N LYS A 202 1.00 11.16 -11.45
CA LYS A 202 0.13 12.22 -10.90
C LYS A 202 0.84 13.09 -9.87
N SER A 203 2.15 12.90 -9.70
CA SER A 203 2.93 13.59 -8.69
C SER A 203 4.15 14.29 -9.28
N LYS A 204 4.64 15.30 -8.58
CA LYS A 204 5.87 16.03 -8.90
C LYS A 204 6.94 15.72 -7.85
N LEU A 205 8.17 15.50 -8.27
CA LEU A 205 9.30 15.37 -7.36
C LEU A 205 9.50 16.66 -6.55
N LEU A 206 9.59 16.51 -5.22
CA LEU A 206 9.92 17.59 -4.29
C LEU A 206 11.36 17.49 -3.80
N GLU A 207 11.76 16.32 -3.31
CA GLU A 207 13.07 16.14 -2.67
C GLU A 207 13.56 14.70 -2.83
N VAL A 208 14.87 14.55 -2.92
CA VAL A 208 15.57 13.26 -2.85
C VAL A 208 16.58 13.36 -1.72
N LYS A 209 16.53 12.44 -0.76
CA LYS A 209 17.40 12.48 0.42
C LYS A 209 17.82 11.09 0.86
N ASN A 210 19.12 10.90 1.08
CA ASN A 210 19.64 9.68 1.66
C ASN A 210 19.32 9.61 3.16
N VAL A 211 18.82 8.47 3.60
CA VAL A 211 18.45 8.19 4.99
C VAL A 211 18.94 6.80 5.41
N THR A 212 18.96 6.56 6.71
CA THR A 212 19.22 5.23 7.26
C THR A 212 17.96 4.72 7.92
N LEU A 213 17.36 3.65 7.37
CA LEU A 213 16.15 3.01 7.89
C LEU A 213 16.46 1.58 8.34
N GLY A 214 16.21 1.28 9.62
CA GLY A 214 16.46 -0.07 10.16
C GLY A 214 17.94 -0.49 10.12
N GLY A 215 18.87 0.46 10.01
CA GLY A 215 20.31 0.21 9.90
C GLY A 215 20.83 0.11 8.46
N GLU A 216 19.96 0.16 7.46
CA GLU A 216 20.34 0.15 6.05
C GLU A 216 20.28 1.56 5.46
N ARG A 217 21.25 1.90 4.59
CA ARG A 217 21.21 3.14 3.82
C ARG A 217 20.19 3.02 2.69
N ARG A 218 19.35 4.02 2.55
CA ARG A 218 18.24 4.08 1.60
C ARG A 218 18.09 5.48 1.02
N THR A 219 17.50 5.58 -0.16
CA THR A 219 17.17 6.87 -0.77
C THR A 219 15.68 7.13 -0.60
N ASN A 220 15.32 8.20 0.10
CA ASN A 220 13.94 8.68 0.14
C ASN A 220 13.67 9.60 -1.04
N ILE A 221 12.56 9.36 -1.71
CA ILE A 221 12.06 10.18 -2.80
C ILE A 221 10.70 10.71 -2.37
N VAL A 222 10.60 12.03 -2.24
CA VAL A 222 9.41 12.75 -1.80
C VAL A 222 8.67 13.28 -3.03
N MET A 223 7.45 12.82 -3.24
CA MET A 223 6.59 13.16 -4.36
C MET A 223 5.35 13.89 -3.87
N GLN A 224 4.97 15.00 -4.49
CA GLN A 224 3.74 15.72 -4.17
C GLN A 224 2.65 15.42 -5.20
N VAL A 225 1.49 14.98 -4.74
CA VAL A 225 0.35 14.68 -5.61
C VAL A 225 -0.20 15.99 -6.18
N VAL A 226 -0.25 16.11 -7.51
CA VAL A 226 -0.65 17.34 -8.21
C VAL A 226 -2.15 17.31 -8.53
N LYS A 227 -2.83 18.45 -8.35
CA LYS A 227 -4.22 18.63 -8.78
C LYS A 227 -4.32 18.48 -10.30
N SER A 228 -5.18 17.57 -10.76
CA SER A 228 -5.47 17.44 -12.19
C SER A 228 -6.32 18.61 -12.68
N LYS A 229 -5.72 19.50 -13.49
CA LYS A 229 -6.43 20.61 -14.14
C LYS A 229 -7.61 20.13 -14.98
N ILE A 230 -7.46 19.02 -15.68
CA ILE A 230 -8.51 18.42 -16.52
C ILE A 230 -9.73 18.01 -15.70
N LYS A 231 -9.54 17.41 -14.51
CA LYS A 231 -10.65 17.07 -13.62
C LYS A 231 -11.40 18.32 -13.12
N ILE A 232 -10.68 19.41 -12.86
CA ILE A 232 -11.27 20.70 -12.46
C ILE A 232 -12.10 21.27 -13.62
N VAL A 233 -11.51 21.36 -14.81
CA VAL A 233 -12.18 21.86 -16.02
C VAL A 233 -13.43 21.03 -16.34
N HIS A 234 -13.34 19.70 -16.28
CA HIS A 234 -14.49 18.80 -16.43
C HIS A 234 -15.61 19.10 -15.42
N GLY A 235 -15.24 19.33 -14.15
CA GLY A 235 -16.19 19.72 -13.11
C GLY A 235 -16.88 21.04 -13.40
N ILE A 236 -16.13 22.07 -13.78
CA ILE A 236 -16.64 23.41 -14.10
C ILE A 236 -17.58 23.35 -15.31
N ILE A 237 -17.15 22.73 -16.41
CA ILE A 237 -17.95 22.61 -17.65
C ILE A 237 -19.29 21.95 -17.34
N ASN A 238 -19.28 20.84 -16.59
CA ASN A 238 -20.53 20.14 -16.24
C ASN A 238 -21.40 20.92 -15.26
N GLY A 239 -20.78 21.62 -14.29
CA GLY A 239 -21.49 22.48 -13.35
C GLY A 239 -22.20 23.64 -14.05
N VAL A 240 -21.52 24.31 -14.98
CA VAL A 240 -22.11 25.40 -15.79
C VAL A 240 -23.19 24.86 -16.73
N SER A 241 -22.90 23.78 -17.46
CA SER A 241 -23.82 23.17 -18.44
C SER A 241 -25.10 22.68 -17.77
N TRP A 242 -25.01 21.60 -16.99
CA TRP A 242 -26.17 20.91 -16.44
C TRP A 242 -26.67 21.54 -15.14
N GLY A 243 -25.77 22.10 -14.33
CA GLY A 243 -26.11 22.61 -13.00
C GLY A 243 -26.70 24.02 -13.03
N MET A 244 -26.30 24.87 -13.97
CA MET A 244 -26.74 26.27 -14.01
C MET A 244 -27.56 26.60 -15.25
N MET A 245 -27.04 26.28 -16.43
CA MET A 245 -27.60 26.77 -17.69
C MET A 245 -28.89 26.01 -18.09
N MET A 246 -28.94 24.70 -17.87
CA MET A 246 -30.17 23.92 -18.07
C MET A 246 -31.36 24.44 -17.21
N PRO A 247 -31.23 24.64 -15.88
CA PRO A 247 -32.28 25.26 -15.07
C PRO A 247 -32.62 26.70 -15.49
N LEU A 248 -31.61 27.51 -15.79
CA LEU A 248 -31.80 28.91 -16.21
C LEU A 248 -32.64 28.99 -17.49
N GLY A 249 -32.40 28.10 -18.45
CA GLY A 249 -33.21 28.00 -19.66
C GLY A 249 -34.70 27.72 -19.34
N VAL A 250 -35.00 26.87 -18.36
CA VAL A 250 -36.39 26.60 -17.92
C VAL A 250 -37.02 27.84 -17.28
N VAL A 251 -36.25 28.60 -16.49
CA VAL A 251 -36.73 29.87 -15.91
C VAL A 251 -37.03 30.89 -17.02
N PHE A 252 -36.15 31.04 -18.01
CA PHE A 252 -36.39 31.93 -19.14
C PHE A 252 -37.60 31.52 -19.97
N ALA A 253 -37.88 30.22 -20.14
CA ALA A 253 -39.12 29.76 -20.77
C ALA A 253 -40.37 30.23 -20.01
N ARG A 254 -40.30 30.34 -18.68
CA ARG A 254 -41.41 30.83 -17.84
C ARG A 254 -41.59 32.35 -17.91
N LEU A 255 -40.60 33.12 -18.39
CA LEU A 255 -40.79 34.56 -18.64
C LEU A 255 -41.87 34.84 -19.69
N ARG A 256 -42.28 33.84 -20.49
CA ARG A 256 -43.45 33.91 -21.38
C ARG A 256 -44.73 34.36 -20.66
N TYR A 257 -44.88 34.04 -19.37
CA TYR A 257 -46.07 34.38 -18.59
C TYR A 257 -46.07 35.82 -18.06
N LEU A 258 -44.95 36.56 -18.21
CA LEU A 258 -44.88 37.97 -17.86
C LEU A 258 -45.26 38.82 -19.09
N PRO A 259 -46.24 39.73 -18.98
CA PRO A 259 -46.64 40.61 -20.07
C PRO A 259 -45.59 41.70 -20.25
N LEU A 260 -44.55 41.40 -21.04
CA LEU A 260 -43.52 42.36 -21.46
C LEU A 260 -43.87 42.87 -22.87
N PRO A 261 -44.52 44.05 -23.02
CA PRO A 261 -45.03 44.53 -24.30
C PRO A 261 -43.94 44.94 -25.30
N GLU A 262 -42.73 45.23 -24.84
CA GLU A 262 -41.64 45.74 -25.70
C GLU A 262 -40.88 44.63 -26.47
N TYR A 263 -40.93 43.36 -26.02
CA TYR A 263 -40.16 42.27 -26.65
C TYR A 263 -40.88 40.90 -26.59
N PRO A 264 -41.82 40.60 -27.51
CA PRO A 264 -42.66 39.40 -27.43
C PRO A 264 -41.93 38.05 -27.62
N ALA A 265 -40.77 38.05 -28.28
CA ALA A 265 -39.97 36.84 -28.56
C ALA A 265 -38.71 36.68 -27.67
N LEU A 266 -38.48 37.59 -26.71
CA LEU A 266 -37.26 37.61 -25.91
C LEU A 266 -37.09 36.33 -25.08
N TRP A 267 -38.18 35.83 -24.48
CA TRP A 267 -38.16 34.61 -23.68
C TRP A 267 -37.71 33.38 -24.50
N PHE A 268 -38.14 33.31 -25.77
CA PHE A 268 -37.81 32.20 -26.67
C PHE A 268 -36.34 32.24 -27.08
N ASN A 269 -35.84 33.43 -27.43
CA ASN A 269 -34.43 33.63 -27.79
C ASN A 269 -33.49 33.37 -26.60
N LEU A 270 -33.85 33.83 -25.40
CA LEU A 270 -33.07 33.54 -24.20
C LEU A 270 -33.11 32.06 -23.82
N HIS A 271 -34.27 31.42 -23.94
CA HIS A 271 -34.40 29.98 -23.70
C HIS A 271 -33.54 29.17 -24.67
N ILE A 272 -33.65 29.39 -25.99
CA ILE A 272 -32.92 28.63 -27.00
C ILE A 272 -31.40 28.85 -26.90
N TYR A 273 -30.96 30.08 -26.63
CA TYR A 273 -29.54 30.38 -26.44
C TYR A 273 -28.98 29.66 -25.22
N CYS A 274 -29.71 29.69 -24.11
CA CYS A 274 -29.31 29.03 -22.87
C CYS A 274 -29.23 27.49 -23.05
N GLN A 275 -30.24 26.89 -23.68
CA GLN A 275 -30.30 25.44 -23.92
C GLN A 275 -29.21 24.97 -24.90
N THR A 276 -28.96 25.71 -25.99
CA THR A 276 -27.96 25.33 -27.00
C THR A 276 -26.55 25.36 -26.43
N ILE A 277 -26.17 26.41 -25.70
CA ILE A 277 -24.85 26.46 -25.04
C ILE A 277 -24.73 25.35 -24.00
N ALA A 278 -25.80 25.08 -23.24
CA ALA A 278 -25.78 24.05 -22.21
C ALA A 278 -25.51 22.68 -22.85
N PHE A 279 -26.12 22.39 -23.99
CA PHE A 279 -25.93 21.16 -24.74
C PHE A 279 -24.49 20.99 -25.26
N PHE A 280 -23.92 22.01 -25.92
CA PHE A 280 -22.54 21.94 -26.43
C PHE A 280 -21.50 21.76 -25.31
N LEU A 281 -21.64 22.53 -24.21
CA LEU A 281 -20.79 22.34 -23.04
C LEU A 281 -20.98 20.96 -22.41
N GLY A 282 -22.21 20.44 -22.42
CA GLY A 282 -22.53 19.09 -21.91
C GLY A 282 -21.83 17.99 -22.72
N ILE A 283 -21.83 18.11 -24.06
CA ILE A 283 -21.09 17.20 -24.95
C ILE A 283 -19.58 17.29 -24.68
N ALA A 284 -19.03 18.50 -24.62
CA ALA A 284 -17.61 18.71 -24.33
C ALA A 284 -17.20 18.11 -22.98
N GLY A 285 -18.01 18.34 -21.94
CA GLY A 285 -17.83 17.75 -20.60
C GLY A 285 -17.92 16.22 -20.62
N GLY A 286 -18.85 15.65 -21.40
CA GLY A 286 -18.98 14.22 -21.65
C GLY A 286 -17.75 13.61 -22.32
N GLY A 287 -17.25 14.24 -23.39
CA GLY A 287 -16.01 13.82 -24.07
C GLY A 287 -14.80 13.83 -23.15
N LEU A 288 -14.66 14.88 -22.33
CA LEU A 288 -13.57 15.01 -21.36
C LEU A 288 -13.61 13.90 -20.29
N LYS A 289 -14.80 13.43 -19.92
CA LYS A 289 -14.99 12.29 -19.00
C LYS A 289 -14.45 10.98 -19.57
N ILE A 290 -14.73 10.72 -20.84
CA ILE A 290 -14.27 9.52 -21.55
C ILE A 290 -12.74 9.53 -21.60
N PHE A 291 -12.16 10.68 -21.93
CA PHE A 291 -10.71 10.88 -21.90
C PHE A 291 -10.10 10.61 -20.51
N LEU A 292 -10.69 11.18 -19.45
CA LEU A 292 -10.27 10.92 -18.06
C LEU A 292 -10.43 9.45 -17.66
N GLY A 293 -11.44 8.75 -18.18
CA GLY A 293 -11.64 7.31 -17.97
C GLY A 293 -10.53 6.46 -18.57
N ARG A 294 -10.11 6.77 -19.80
CA ARG A 294 -9.00 6.08 -20.48
C ARG A 294 -7.68 6.31 -19.75
N GLN A 295 -7.42 7.54 -19.30
CA GLN A 295 -6.20 7.86 -18.53
C GLN A 295 -6.17 7.19 -17.13
N SER A 296 -7.34 6.87 -16.57
CA SER A 296 -7.46 6.23 -15.26
C SER A 296 -7.50 4.70 -15.30
N SER A 297 -7.37 4.06 -16.48
CA SER A 297 -7.55 2.60 -16.68
C SER A 297 -6.47 1.70 -16.04
N GLY A 298 -5.63 2.22 -15.14
CA GLY A 298 -4.64 1.45 -14.37
C GLY A 298 -5.18 0.82 -13.06
N GLY A 299 -6.45 0.99 -12.72
CA GLY A 299 -7.03 0.40 -11.51
C GLY A 299 -8.55 0.26 -11.66
N GLY A 300 -9.09 -0.92 -11.36
CA GLY A 300 -10.50 -1.23 -11.46
C GLY A 300 -11.34 -0.36 -10.51
N VAL A 301 -11.90 0.74 -11.03
CA VAL A 301 -12.77 1.63 -10.25
C VAL A 301 -14.22 1.18 -10.42
N LYS A 302 -14.85 0.81 -9.30
CA LYS A 302 -16.31 0.64 -9.18
C LYS A 302 -17.03 1.83 -9.81
N HIS A 303 -17.93 1.55 -10.75
CA HIS A 303 -18.75 2.55 -11.42
C HIS A 303 -19.51 3.39 -10.39
N THR A 304 -19.23 4.69 -10.32
CA THR A 304 -20.03 5.62 -9.53
C THR A 304 -21.39 5.81 -10.19
N SER A 305 -22.48 5.78 -9.43
CA SER A 305 -23.88 5.92 -9.92
C SER A 305 -24.09 7.17 -10.79
N HIS A 306 -23.31 8.23 -10.55
CA HIS A 306 -23.26 9.44 -11.37
C HIS A 306 -22.84 9.19 -12.84
N ARG A 307 -22.15 8.09 -13.15
CA ARG A 307 -21.82 7.68 -14.53
C ARG A 307 -23.04 7.20 -15.31
N PHE A 308 -23.92 6.44 -14.66
CA PHE A 308 -25.14 5.91 -15.27
C PHE A 308 -26.18 7.00 -15.50
N ILE A 309 -26.37 7.91 -14.55
CA ILE A 309 -27.33 9.01 -14.67
C ILE A 309 -26.96 9.93 -15.85
N GLY A 310 -25.69 10.33 -15.97
CA GLY A 310 -25.23 11.15 -17.09
C GLY A 310 -25.29 10.44 -18.46
N GLY A 311 -25.03 9.13 -18.48
CA GLY A 311 -25.16 8.32 -19.71
C GLY A 311 -26.61 8.12 -20.15
N ALA A 312 -27.52 7.89 -19.19
CA ALA A 312 -28.95 7.77 -19.45
C ALA A 312 -29.57 9.09 -19.95
N LEU A 313 -29.15 10.24 -19.41
CA LEU A 313 -29.58 11.56 -19.89
C LEU A 313 -29.12 11.85 -21.33
N LEU A 314 -27.87 11.52 -21.67
CA LEU A 314 -27.37 11.64 -23.05
C LEU A 314 -28.08 10.68 -24.02
N GLY A 315 -28.44 9.47 -23.57
CA GLY A 315 -29.22 8.52 -24.36
C GLY A 315 -30.68 8.96 -24.58
N LEU A 316 -31.32 9.54 -23.56
CA LEU A 316 -32.70 10.02 -23.63
C LEU A 316 -32.86 11.26 -24.54
N VAL A 317 -31.84 12.12 -24.62
CA VAL A 317 -31.85 13.26 -25.56
C VAL A 317 -31.78 12.81 -27.03
N ASN A 318 -31.21 11.62 -27.31
CA ASN A 318 -31.13 11.06 -28.66
C ASN A 318 -32.34 10.19 -29.06
N TYR A 319 -33.29 9.92 -28.15
CA TYR A 319 -34.43 9.04 -28.43
C TYR A 319 -35.72 9.80 -28.81
N LYS A 320 -35.64 11.12 -29.00
CA LYS A 320 -36.79 11.97 -29.37
C LYS A 320 -36.44 12.82 -30.60
N SER A 321 -36.10 12.14 -31.70
CA SER A 321 -36.27 12.67 -33.06
C SER A 321 -37.49 12.00 -33.69
#